data_AF-A0AA38I6P7-F1
#
_entry.id   AF-A0AA38I6P7-F1
#
_cell.length_a   1.000
_cell.length_b   1.000
_cell.length_c   1.000
_cell.angle_alpha   90.00
_cell.angle_beta   90.00
_cell.angle_gamma   90.00
#
_symmetry.space_group_name_H-M   'P 1'
#
loop_
_entity.id
_entity.type
_entity.pdbx_description
1 polymer ?
#
loop_
_entity_poly.entity_id
_entity_poly.type
_entity_poly.pdbx_seq_one_letter_code
_entity_poly.pdbx_strand_id
1 'polypeptide(L)'
;MKRGNNINTNRMFLTPNPFWNKIQNAVWYINSPVVVNEIGKWVKPLAIVTGLEIKRRKLSNHSVLSSAVSALAKTGVEEQQLMKIRGHQKVNSIKPYLQLHDEHHKAIINKIRNK
;
A
#
# COMPACT_ATOMS: atom_id res chain seq x y z
N MET A 1 5.61 -9.14 25.90
CA MET A 1 4.97 -8.09 26.72
C MET A 1 3.47 -8.15 26.52
N LYS A 2 2.69 -8.42 27.59
CA LYS A 2 1.22 -8.25 27.54
C LYS A 2 0.91 -6.75 27.52
N ARG A 3 0.09 -6.30 26.57
CA ARG A 3 -0.37 -4.91 26.49
C ARG A 3 -1.46 -4.68 27.55
N GLY A 4 -1.52 -3.48 28.12
CA GLY A 4 -2.58 -3.10 29.05
C GLY A 4 -3.95 -3.02 28.35
N ASN A 5 -5.03 -3.23 29.11
CA ASN A 5 -6.41 -3.35 28.60
C ASN A 5 -6.92 -2.16 27.77
N ASN A 6 -6.23 -1.01 27.81
CA ASN A 6 -6.63 0.22 27.13
C ASN A 6 -5.89 0.45 25.80
N ILE A 7 -4.96 -0.43 25.40
CA ILE A 7 -4.13 -0.26 24.20
C ILE A 7 -4.65 -1.18 23.08
N ASN A 8 -5.56 -0.64 22.26
CA ASN A 8 -6.18 -1.35 21.13
C ASN A 8 -5.53 -1.02 19.78
N THR A 9 -4.45 -0.23 19.76
CA THR A 9 -3.79 0.24 18.54
C THR A 9 -2.37 -0.33 18.41
N ASN A 10 -1.93 -0.60 17.17
CA ASN A 10 -0.59 -1.11 16.84
C ASN A 10 0.46 0.00 16.65
N ARG A 11 0.23 1.19 17.22
CA ARG A 11 1.16 2.32 17.05
C ARG A 11 2.21 2.39 18.12
N MET A 12 3.37 2.90 17.71
CA MET A 12 4.54 3.11 18.56
C MET A 12 4.50 4.46 19.31
N PHE A 13 3.56 5.35 18.99
CA PHE A 13 3.41 6.66 19.65
C PHE A 13 1.95 7.03 19.88
N LEU A 14 1.69 7.69 21.01
CA LEU A 14 0.40 8.25 21.41
C LEU A 14 0.25 9.68 20.88
N THR A 15 -0.96 10.07 20.51
CA THR A 15 -1.26 11.44 20.03
C THR A 15 -2.00 12.19 21.12
N PRO A 16 -1.63 13.42 21.49
CA PRO A 16 -2.38 14.21 22.47
C PRO A 16 -3.84 14.38 22.04
N ASN A 17 -4.78 14.18 22.96
CA ASN A 17 -6.21 14.39 22.72
C ASN A 17 -6.55 15.87 22.84
N PRO A 18 -6.89 16.62 21.77
CA PRO A 18 -7.12 18.07 21.85
C PRO A 18 -8.28 18.49 22.78
N PHE A 19 -9.09 17.53 23.23
CA PHE A 19 -10.19 17.74 24.16
C PHE A 19 -9.91 17.25 25.58
N TRP A 20 -8.65 16.95 25.93
CA TRP A 20 -8.25 16.41 27.24
C TRP A 20 -8.51 17.36 28.41
N ASN A 21 -8.60 18.66 28.13
CA ASN A 21 -8.91 19.70 29.12
C ASN A 21 -10.41 19.84 29.42
N LYS A 22 -11.28 19.05 28.76
CA LYS A 22 -12.71 19.02 29.05
C LYS A 22 -12.96 18.04 30.20
N ILE A 23 -13.70 18.48 31.21
CA ILE A 23 -13.99 17.77 32.48
C ILE A 23 -14.51 16.33 32.26
N GLN A 24 -15.14 16.06 31.11
CA GLN A 24 -15.72 14.75 30.77
C GLN A 24 -14.71 13.76 30.13
N ASN A 25 -13.53 14.21 29.71
CA ASN A 25 -12.54 13.41 28.99
C ASN A 25 -11.21 13.35 29.76
N ALA A 26 -11.09 12.41 30.71
CA ALA A 26 -9.88 12.22 31.52
C ALA A 26 -8.67 11.63 30.74
N VAL A 27 -8.82 11.31 29.45
CA VAL A 27 -7.78 10.65 28.66
C VAL A 27 -7.02 11.68 27.82
N TRP A 28 -5.74 11.89 28.16
CA TRP A 28 -4.85 12.86 27.52
C TRP A 28 -4.38 12.47 26.11
N TYR A 29 -4.71 11.26 25.64
CA TYR A 29 -4.28 10.75 24.33
C TYR A 29 -5.41 10.15 23.50
N ILE A 30 -5.27 10.21 22.18
CA ILE A 30 -6.17 9.59 21.19
C ILE A 30 -5.66 8.18 20.87
N ASN A 31 -6.48 7.18 21.18
CA ASN A 31 -6.24 5.78 20.84
C ASN A 31 -6.63 5.45 19.38
N SER A 32 -6.33 6.32 18.41
CA SER A 32 -6.77 6.18 16.99
C SER A 32 -5.66 6.45 15.98
N PRO A 33 -5.39 5.56 15.00
CA PRO A 33 -4.30 5.72 14.05
C PRO A 33 -4.26 7.07 13.34
N VAL A 34 -3.43 8.01 13.84
CA VAL A 34 -2.02 8.01 13.44
C VAL A 34 -1.86 7.41 12.07
N VAL A 35 -2.36 8.02 10.99
CA VAL A 35 -2.16 7.62 9.58
C VAL A 35 -3.32 6.88 8.89
N VAL A 36 -4.48 6.60 9.51
CA VAL A 36 -5.63 6.11 8.71
C VAL A 36 -6.04 7.20 7.70
N ASN A 37 -5.81 6.92 6.42
CA ASN A 37 -6.14 7.77 5.25
C ASN A 37 -5.29 9.02 5.02
N GLU A 38 -4.26 9.31 5.81
CA GLU A 38 -3.38 10.47 5.56
C GLU A 38 -2.53 10.31 4.29
N ILE A 39 -1.96 9.12 4.06
CA ILE A 39 -1.18 8.83 2.85
C ILE A 39 -2.04 9.03 1.59
N GLY A 40 -3.33 8.68 1.66
CA GLY A 40 -4.26 8.87 0.53
C GLY A 40 -4.51 10.32 0.17
N LYS A 41 -4.37 11.23 1.15
CA LYS A 41 -4.46 12.68 0.92
C LYS A 41 -3.24 13.21 0.19
N TRP A 42 -2.05 12.60 0.33
CA TRP A 42 -0.83 13.04 -0.34
C TRP A 42 -0.68 12.51 -1.77
N VAL A 43 -1.25 11.33 -2.05
CA VAL A 43 -1.18 10.68 -3.37
C VAL A 43 -1.80 11.56 -4.48
N LYS A 44 -2.89 12.27 -4.18
CA LYS A 44 -3.56 13.15 -5.17
C LYS A 44 -2.71 14.39 -5.53
N PRO A 45 -2.24 15.22 -4.57
CA PRO A 45 -1.31 16.31 -4.86
C PRO A 45 -0.08 15.87 -5.61
N LEU A 46 0.55 14.76 -5.21
CA LEU A 46 1.73 14.22 -5.89
C LEU A 46 1.44 13.88 -7.36
N ALA A 47 0.27 13.29 -7.65
CA ALA A 47 -0.13 13.00 -9.02
C ALA A 47 -0.28 14.27 -9.87
N ILE A 48 -0.83 15.34 -9.30
CA ILE A 48 -0.95 16.65 -9.99
C ILE A 48 0.44 17.19 -10.31
N VAL A 49 1.34 17.24 -9.32
CA VAL A 49 2.70 17.79 -9.45
C VAL A 49 3.53 17.00 -10.47
N THR A 50 3.36 15.68 -10.52
CA THR A 50 4.07 14.80 -11.45
C THR A 50 3.43 14.72 -12.84
N GLY A 51 2.28 15.39 -13.07
CA GLY A 51 1.57 15.35 -14.35
C GLY A 51 0.86 14.03 -14.65
N LEU A 52 0.63 13.18 -13.65
CA LEU A 52 -0.10 11.92 -13.83
C LEU A 52 -1.58 12.17 -14.15
N GLU A 53 -2.14 11.42 -15.10
CA GLU A 53 -3.55 11.54 -15.46
C GLU A 53 -4.46 10.94 -14.37
N ILE A 54 -5.08 11.81 -13.58
CA ILE A 54 -5.96 11.44 -12.45
C ILE A 54 -7.45 11.48 -12.80
N LYS A 55 -7.83 12.02 -13.97
CA LYS A 55 -9.23 12.20 -14.36
C LYS A 55 -9.89 10.89 -14.81
N ARG A 56 -9.17 10.04 -15.51
CA ARG A 56 -9.68 8.75 -16.03
C ARG A 56 -9.55 7.60 -15.05
N ARG A 57 -8.60 7.65 -14.11
CA ARG A 57 -8.34 6.57 -13.16
C ARG A 57 -8.13 7.12 -11.75
N LYS A 58 -8.82 6.51 -10.79
CA LYS A 58 -8.69 6.86 -9.38
C LYS A 58 -7.34 6.40 -8.85
N LEU A 59 -6.42 7.34 -8.62
CA LEU A 59 -5.18 7.07 -7.91
C LEU A 59 -5.45 7.01 -6.41
N SER A 60 -5.02 5.92 -5.78
CA SER A 60 -5.15 5.68 -4.35
C SER A 60 -3.90 5.01 -3.81
N ASN A 61 -3.81 4.86 -2.49
CA ASN A 61 -2.76 4.07 -1.85
C ASN A 61 -2.66 2.66 -2.43
N HIS A 62 -3.79 2.07 -2.80
CA HIS A 62 -3.81 0.75 -3.42
C HIS A 62 -3.17 0.76 -4.81
N SER A 63 -3.28 1.85 -5.57
CA SER A 63 -2.66 2.02 -6.88
C SER A 63 -1.13 2.13 -6.77
N VAL A 64 -0.64 2.88 -5.77
CA VAL A 64 0.79 2.98 -5.46
C VAL A 64 1.35 1.62 -5.07
N LEU A 65 0.66 0.93 -4.16
CA LEU A 65 1.06 -0.40 -3.71
C LEU A 65 1.04 -1.43 -4.85
N SER A 66 0.03 -1.37 -5.73
CA SER A 66 -0.04 -2.22 -6.93
C SER A 66 1.13 -1.98 -7.89
N SER A 67 1.52 -0.72 -8.07
CA SER A 67 2.66 -0.35 -8.92
C SER A 67 3.98 -0.86 -8.32
N ALA A 68 4.18 -0.70 -7.01
CA ALA A 68 5.37 -1.20 -6.31
C ALA A 68 5.50 -2.73 -6.39
N VAL A 69 4.40 -3.46 -6.17
CA VAL A 69 4.39 -4.94 -6.28
C VAL A 69 4.66 -5.38 -7.72
N SER A 70 4.10 -4.68 -8.71
CA SER A 70 4.37 -4.98 -10.12
C SER A 70 5.84 -4.70 -10.49
N ALA A 71 6.44 -3.65 -9.93
CA ALA A 71 7.87 -3.37 -10.12
C ALA A 71 8.76 -4.46 -9.50
N LEU A 72 8.42 -4.93 -8.29
CA LEU A 72 9.13 -6.05 -7.66
C LEU A 72 9.01 -7.34 -8.48
N ALA A 73 7.82 -7.63 -9.00
CA ALA A 73 7.60 -8.75 -9.90
C ALA A 73 8.50 -8.65 -11.15
N LYS A 74 8.64 -7.45 -11.74
CA LYS A 74 9.55 -7.22 -12.87
C LYS A 74 11.01 -7.47 -12.54
N THR A 75 11.44 -7.17 -11.32
CA THR A 75 12.82 -7.45 -10.87
C THR A 75 13.10 -8.93 -10.61
N GLY A 76 12.11 -9.81 -10.82
CA GLY A 76 12.26 -11.26 -10.65
C GLY A 76 12.00 -11.75 -9.22
N VAL A 77 11.36 -10.94 -8.37
CA VAL A 77 10.95 -11.38 -7.03
C VAL A 77 9.88 -12.47 -7.16
N GLU A 78 10.08 -13.57 -6.45
CA GLU A 78 9.22 -14.74 -6.54
C GLU A 78 7.81 -14.47 -6.00
N GLU A 79 6.80 -15.13 -6.59
CA GLU A 79 5.40 -14.98 -6.20
C GLU A 79 5.17 -15.20 -4.70
N GLN A 80 5.84 -16.19 -4.09
CA GLN A 80 5.73 -16.47 -2.66
C GLN A 80 6.24 -15.33 -1.79
N GLN A 81 7.30 -14.63 -2.22
CA GLN A 81 7.84 -13.47 -1.52
C GLN A 81 6.89 -12.27 -1.67
N LEU A 82 6.34 -12.06 -2.87
CA LEU A 82 5.33 -11.05 -3.12
C LEU A 82 4.05 -11.30 -2.28
N MET A 83 3.67 -12.56 -2.06
CA MET A 83 2.56 -12.94 -1.16
C MET A 83 2.81 -12.52 0.27
N LYS A 84 4.01 -12.78 0.78
CA LYS A 84 4.41 -12.37 2.13
C LYS A 84 4.41 -10.84 2.26
N ILE A 85 4.93 -10.12 1.26
CA ILE A 85 4.97 -8.65 1.25
C ILE A 85 3.56 -8.05 1.21
N ARG A 86 2.64 -8.63 0.43
CA ARG A 86 1.25 -8.14 0.31
C ARG A 86 0.31 -8.64 1.41
N GLY A 87 0.66 -9.70 2.12
CA GLY A 87 -0.24 -10.39 3.04
C GLY A 87 -1.34 -11.18 2.32
N HIS A 88 -1.12 -11.61 1.08
CA HIS A 88 -2.09 -12.44 0.36
C HIS A 88 -1.95 -13.90 0.78
N GLN A 89 -3.08 -14.54 1.07
CA GLN A 89 -3.12 -15.97 1.43
C GLN A 89 -3.10 -16.90 0.22
N LYS A 90 -3.47 -16.40 -0.97
CA LYS A 90 -3.59 -17.20 -2.20
C LYS A 90 -2.69 -16.64 -3.29
N VAL A 91 -1.98 -17.54 -3.99
CA VAL A 91 -1.12 -17.21 -5.13
C VAL A 91 -1.92 -16.52 -6.25
N ASN A 92 -3.16 -16.94 -6.47
CA ASN A 92 -4.04 -16.35 -7.48
C ASN A 92 -4.27 -14.84 -7.29
N SER A 93 -4.18 -14.34 -6.06
CA SER A 93 -4.34 -12.90 -5.76
C SER A 93 -3.16 -12.05 -6.25
N ILE A 94 -2.06 -12.68 -6.70
CA ILE A 94 -0.86 -12.00 -7.21
C ILE A 94 -0.77 -11.99 -8.72
N LYS A 95 -1.43 -12.93 -9.40
CA LYS A 95 -1.49 -13.02 -10.86
C LYS A 95 -1.72 -11.67 -11.58
N PRO A 96 -2.58 -10.75 -11.07
CA PRO A 96 -2.73 -9.43 -11.70
C PRO A 96 -1.46 -8.58 -11.75
N TYR A 97 -0.53 -8.74 -10.80
CA TYR A 97 0.75 -8.01 -10.77
C TYR A 97 1.83 -8.66 -11.63
N LEU A 98 1.64 -9.92 -12.00
CA LEU A 98 2.53 -10.70 -12.86
C LEU A 98 2.23 -10.51 -14.35
N GLN A 99 1.22 -9.70 -14.69
CA GLN A 99 0.83 -9.50 -16.07
C GLN A 99 2.04 -9.08 -16.91
N LEU A 100 2.28 -9.87 -17.95
CA LEU A 100 3.39 -9.75 -18.88
C LEU A 100 3.39 -8.34 -19.47
N HIS A 101 4.41 -7.55 -19.17
CA HIS A 101 4.63 -6.30 -19.87
C HIS A 101 4.95 -6.58 -21.33
N ASP A 102 4.71 -5.60 -22.22
CA ASP A 102 5.04 -5.69 -23.65
C ASP A 102 6.46 -6.20 -23.91
N GLU A 103 7.43 -5.91 -23.04
CA GLU A 103 8.82 -6.39 -23.16
C GLU A 103 8.95 -7.90 -22.95
N HIS A 104 8.26 -8.45 -21.94
CA HIS A 104 8.26 -9.89 -21.68
C HIS A 104 7.48 -10.63 -22.78
N HIS A 105 6.39 -10.02 -23.25
CA HIS A 105 5.63 -10.51 -24.39
C HIS A 105 6.47 -10.50 -25.69
N LYS A 106 7.21 -9.42 -25.95
CA LYS A 106 8.18 -9.30 -27.06
C LYS A 106 9.31 -10.31 -26.94
N ALA A 107 9.85 -10.55 -25.75
CA ALA A 107 10.91 -11.52 -25.53
C ALA A 107 10.45 -12.96 -25.85
N ILE A 108 9.22 -13.32 -25.43
CA ILE A 108 8.60 -14.61 -25.76
C ILE A 108 8.38 -14.73 -27.26
N ILE A 109 7.78 -13.72 -27.90
CA ILE A 109 7.54 -13.71 -29.36
C ILE A 109 8.86 -13.85 -30.12
N ASN A 110 9.91 -13.13 -29.73
CA ASN A 110 11.21 -13.21 -30.38
C ASN A 110 11.84 -14.60 -30.24
N LYS A 111 11.69 -15.25 -29.08
CA LYS A 111 12.14 -16.64 -28.87
C LYS A 111 11.37 -17.65 -29.71
N ILE A 112 10.08 -17.42 -29.94
CA ILE A 112 9.23 -18.28 -30.78
C ILE A 112 9.54 -18.07 -32.27
N ARG A 113 9.81 -16.83 -32.69
CA ARG A 113 10.15 -16.48 -34.09
C ARG A 113 11.57 -16.87 -34.51
N ASN A 114 12.51 -16.96 -33.58
CA ASN A 114 13.90 -17.33 -33.86
C ASN A 114 14.16 -18.85 -33.69
N LYS A 115 13.10 -19.68 -33.77
CA LYS A 115 13.17 -21.13 -33.94
C LYS A 115 12.88 -21.49 -35.38
#